data_AF-A0A1B1UQ87-F1
#
_entry.id   AF-A0A1B1UQ87-F1
#
_cell.length_a   1.000
_cell.length_b   1.000
_cell.length_c   1.000
_cell.angle_alpha   90.00
_cell.angle_beta   90.00
_cell.angle_gamma   90.00
#
_symmetry.space_group_name_H-M   'P 1'
#
loop_
_entity.id
_entity.type
_entity.pdbx_description
1 polymer ?
#
loop_
_entity_poly.entity_id
_entity_poly.type
_entity_poly.pdbx_seq_one_letter_code
_entity_poly.pdbx_strand_id
1 'polypeptide(L)'
;MERSVFEVVKAPLGWSVFADNVKIGGVYDSRGAALEAAVLAASYTVSDGGGVQINVPGAEEEKPRWAIAFDIAAAILPTRSGRERSGSR
;
A
#
# COMPACT_ATOMS: atom_id res chain seq x y z
N MET A 1 -17.70 3.57 23.08
CA MET A 1 -16.71 4.54 22.60
C MET A 1 -16.65 4.36 21.10
N GLU A 2 -17.00 5.38 20.34
CA GLU A 2 -16.97 5.33 18.87
C GLU A 2 -15.51 5.38 18.41
N ARG A 3 -15.16 4.61 17.39
CA ARG A 3 -13.79 4.49 16.88
C ARG A 3 -13.79 4.88 15.41
N SER A 4 -13.04 5.92 15.06
CA SER A 4 -12.84 6.30 13.66
C SER A 4 -11.67 5.54 13.04
N VAL A 5 -11.86 5.10 11.80
CA VAL A 5 -10.86 4.41 10.99
C VAL A 5 -10.38 5.34 9.89
N PHE A 6 -9.09 5.63 9.90
CA PHE A 6 -8.40 6.41 8.88
C PHE A 6 -7.62 5.49 7.97
N GLU A 7 -7.84 5.59 6.66
CA GLU A 7 -7.15 4.77 5.65
C GLU A 7 -6.35 5.66 4.71
N VAL A 8 -5.04 5.41 4.62
CA VAL A 8 -4.13 6.10 3.70
C VAL A 8 -3.87 5.19 2.51
N VAL A 9 -4.37 5.54 1.32
CA VAL A 9 -4.37 4.66 0.15
C VAL A 9 -3.61 5.28 -1.01
N LYS A 10 -2.81 4.47 -1.71
CA LYS A 10 -2.19 4.87 -2.98
C LYS A 10 -3.27 5.07 -4.05
N ALA A 11 -3.37 6.30 -4.56
CA ALA A 11 -4.23 6.68 -5.67
C ALA A 11 -3.42 6.82 -6.98
N PRO A 12 -4.08 6.85 -8.16
CA PRO A 12 -3.37 7.01 -9.44
C PRO A 12 -2.48 8.27 -9.51
N LEU A 13 -2.93 9.38 -8.93
CA LEU A 13 -2.23 10.67 -8.98
C LEU A 13 -1.42 10.99 -7.71
N GLY A 14 -1.38 10.10 -6.73
CA GLY A 14 -0.74 10.39 -5.43
C GLY A 14 -1.28 9.51 -4.32
N TRP A 15 -1.67 10.11 -3.21
CA TRP A 15 -2.21 9.44 -2.02
C TRP A 15 -3.54 10.05 -1.61
N SER A 16 -4.46 9.26 -1.07
CA SER A 16 -5.75 9.73 -0.57
C SER A 16 -5.98 9.23 0.85
N VAL A 17 -6.68 10.04 1.64
CA VAL A 17 -7.06 9.71 3.03
C VAL A 17 -8.57 9.58 3.11
N PHE A 18 -9.02 8.51 3.74
CA PHE A 18 -10.43 8.27 4.04
C PHE A 18 -10.60 8.20 5.55
N ALA A 19 -11.66 8.78 6.09
CA ALA A 19 -12.12 8.61 7.46
C ALA A 19 -13.49 7.95 7.41
N ASP A 20 -13.62 6.77 7.99
CA ASP A 20 -14.88 6.01 8.04
C ASP A 20 -15.51 5.84 6.64
N ASN A 21 -14.67 5.52 5.65
CA ASN A 21 -14.98 5.40 4.21
C ASN A 21 -15.34 6.71 3.48
N VAL A 22 -15.27 7.85 4.15
CA VAL A 22 -15.46 9.18 3.54
C VAL A 22 -14.11 9.79 3.21
N LYS A 23 -13.90 10.19 1.96
CA LYS A 23 -12.66 10.87 1.57
C LYS A 23 -12.56 12.22 2.28
N ILE A 24 -11.49 12.42 3.04
CA ILE A 24 -11.24 13.67 3.77
C ILE A 24 -10.06 14.41 3.15
N GLY A 25 -10.37 15.28 2.19
CA GLY A 25 -9.41 16.16 1.51
C GLY A 25 -9.04 15.73 0.09
N GLY A 26 -7.88 16.23 -0.37
CA GLY A 26 -7.41 16.12 -1.75
C GLY A 26 -6.59 14.86 -2.04
N VAL A 27 -5.86 14.89 -3.15
CA VAL A 27 -4.79 13.92 -3.45
C VAL A 27 -3.47 14.53 -3.01
N TYR A 28 -2.73 13.83 -2.14
CA TYR A 28 -1.42 14.25 -1.66
C TYR A 28 -0.33 13.72 -2.57
N ASP A 29 0.73 14.49 -2.76
CA ASP A 29 1.88 14.16 -3.62
C ASP A 29 2.75 13.04 -3.06
N SER A 30 2.74 12.86 -1.73
CA SER A 30 3.58 11.91 -1.01
C SER A 30 2.80 11.18 0.08
N ARG A 31 3.30 9.99 0.46
CA ARG A 31 2.76 9.22 1.58
C ARG A 31 2.88 9.97 2.90
N GLY A 32 4.00 10.67 3.10
CA GLY A 32 4.25 11.48 4.29
C GLY A 32 3.19 12.57 4.46
N ALA A 33 2.90 13.33 3.41
CA ALA A 33 1.86 14.35 3.44
C ALA A 33 0.47 13.78 3.73
N ALA A 34 0.14 12.61 3.17
CA ALA A 34 -1.11 11.92 3.49
C ALA A 34 -1.17 11.43 4.95
N LEU A 35 -0.06 10.97 5.51
CA LEU A 35 0.03 10.57 6.91
C LEU A 35 -0.12 11.75 7.86
N GLU A 36 0.53 12.88 7.55
CA GLU A 36 0.38 14.12 8.33
C GLU A 36 -1.08 14.59 8.36
N ALA A 37 -1.77 14.54 7.21
CA ALA A 37 -3.18 14.87 7.14
C ALA A 37 -4.08 13.90 7.93
N ALA A 38 -3.80 12.59 7.85
CA ALA A 38 -4.54 11.58 8.62
C ALA A 38 -4.35 11.75 10.13
N VAL A 39 -3.12 12.04 10.57
CA VAL A 39 -2.79 12.28 11.98
C VAL A 39 -3.45 13.57 12.49
N LEU A 40 -3.45 14.63 11.69
CA LEU A 40 -4.16 15.87 12.03
C LEU A 40 -5.65 15.60 12.24
N ALA A 41 -6.30 14.90 11.32
CA ALA A 41 -7.71 14.55 11.44
C ALA A 41 -8.00 13.66 12.66
N ALA A 42 -7.15 12.65 12.89
CA ALA A 42 -7.23 11.78 14.06
C ALA A 42 -7.06 12.54 15.39
N SER A 43 -6.26 13.61 15.43
CA SER A 43 -6.06 14.41 16.64
C SER A 43 -7.37 15.07 17.13
N TYR A 44 -8.24 15.48 16.20
CA TYR A 44 -9.57 15.99 16.53
C TYR A 44 -10.46 14.88 17.10
N THR A 45 -10.48 13.70 16.48
CA THR A 45 -11.24 12.54 17.01
C THR A 45 -10.81 12.19 18.44
N VAL A 46 -9.50 12.17 18.73
CA VAL A 46 -9.00 11.91 20.08
C VAL A 46 -9.43 13.01 21.06
N SER A 47 -9.38 14.27 20.63
CA SER A 47 -9.78 15.42 21.45
C SER A 47 -11.27 15.36 21.83
N ASP A 48 -12.10 14.80 20.96
CA ASP A 48 -13.53 14.58 21.19
C ASP A 48 -13.81 13.31 22.03
N GLY A 49 -12.76 12.63 22.52
CA GLY A 49 -12.88 11.42 23.31
C GLY A 49 -13.17 10.15 22.48
N GLY A 50 -12.92 10.19 21.18
CA GLY A 50 -13.03 9.05 20.28
C GLY A 50 -11.78 8.18 20.25
N GLY A 51 -11.94 6.91 19.85
CA GLY A 51 -10.82 6.04 19.52
C GLY A 51 -10.36 6.23 18.08
N VAL A 52 -9.10 5.91 17.78
CA VAL A 52 -8.54 6.03 16.43
C VAL A 52 -7.91 4.71 15.98
N GLN A 53 -8.03 4.42 14.69
CA GLN A 53 -7.21 3.46 13.95
C GLN A 53 -6.66 4.14 12.70
N ILE A 54 -5.37 3.97 12.41
CA ILE A 54 -4.77 4.45 11.17
C ILE A 54 -4.22 3.23 10.41
N ASN A 55 -4.77 2.97 9.24
CA ASN A 55 -4.35 1.90 8.34
C ASN A 55 -3.47 2.50 7.24
N VAL A 56 -2.25 1.98 7.13
CA VAL A 56 -1.25 2.42 6.17
C VAL A 56 -0.68 1.19 5.49
N PRO A 57 -1.06 0.91 4.23
CA PRO A 57 -0.54 -0.23 3.49
C PRO A 57 0.99 -0.16 3.37
N GLY A 58 1.65 -1.27 3.65
CA GLY A 58 3.07 -1.45 3.37
C GLY A 58 3.34 -1.59 1.87
N ALA A 59 4.60 -1.41 1.44
CA ALA A 59 5.00 -1.52 0.02
C ALA A 59 4.68 -2.91 -0.59
N GLU A 60 4.68 -3.97 0.20
CA GLU A 60 4.26 -5.32 -0.23
C GLU A 60 2.73 -5.46 -0.34
N GLU A 61 1.97 -4.76 0.50
CA GLU A 61 0.50 -4.75 0.46
C GLU A 61 -0.05 -3.89 -0.70
N GLU A 62 0.77 -2.96 -1.21
CA GLU A 62 0.49 -2.17 -2.41
C GLU A 62 0.80 -2.89 -3.72
N LYS A 63 1.54 -4.01 -3.69
CA LYS A 63 1.77 -4.79 -4.90
C LYS A 63 0.43 -5.30 -5.39
N PRO A 64 0.03 -5.00 -6.63
CA PRO A 64 -1.13 -5.62 -7.23
C PRO A 64 -0.98 -7.14 -7.11
N ARG A 65 -2.06 -7.86 -6.79
CA ARG A 65 -2.01 -9.33 -6.65
C ARG A 65 -1.40 -10.03 -7.87
N TRP A 66 -1.52 -9.43 -9.07
CA TRP A 66 -0.88 -9.92 -10.29
C TRP A 66 0.65 -9.81 -10.27
N ALA A 67 1.22 -8.80 -9.61
CA ALA A 67 2.66 -8.61 -9.51
C ALA A 67 3.30 -9.69 -8.62
N ILE A 68 2.64 -10.02 -7.51
CA ILE A 68 3.05 -11.13 -6.64
C ILE A 68 3.00 -12.47 -7.41
N ALA A 69 1.93 -12.69 -8.18
CA ALA A 69 1.80 -13.91 -8.99
C ALA A 69 2.88 -13.99 -10.09
N PHE A 70 3.25 -12.87 -10.69
CA PHE A 70 4.31 -12.80 -11.69
C PHE A 70 5.69 -13.10 -11.08
N ASP A 71 6.01 -12.53 -9.91
CA ASP A 71 7.27 -12.79 -9.21
C ASP A 71 7.42 -14.28 -8.86
N ILE A 72 6.35 -14.91 -8.38
CA ILE A 72 6.31 -16.36 -8.11
C ILE A 72 6.55 -17.16 -9.40
N ALA A 73 5.84 -16.81 -10.48
CA ALA A 73 6.00 -17.50 -11.76
C ALA A 73 7.42 -17.36 -12.33
N ALA A 74 8.02 -16.17 -12.22
CA ALA A 74 9.38 -15.89 -12.67
C ALA A 74 10.44 -16.66 -11.87
N ALA A 75 10.22 -16.86 -10.56
CA ALA A 75 11.11 -17.63 -9.71
C ALA A 75 11.10 -19.16 -10.01
N ILE A 76 10.00 -19.67 -10.59
CA ILE A 76 9.83 -21.09 -10.92
C ILE A 76 10.37 -21.41 -12.32
N LEU A 77 10.53 -20.41 -13.20
CA LEU A 77 11.04 -20.64 -14.56
C LEU A 77 12.53 -21.05 -14.52
N PRO A 78 12.90 -22.18 -15.15
CA PRO A 78 14.29 -22.57 -15.22
C PRO A 78 15.08 -21.53 -16.01
N THR A 79 16.08 -20.90 -15.39
CA THR A 79 17.05 -20.09 -16.11
C THR A 79 17.69 -20.99 -17.15
N ARG A 80 17.63 -20.57 -18.41
CA ARG A 80 18.10 -21.33 -19.57
C ARG A 80 19.63 -21.46 -19.57
N SER A 81 20.20 -22.21 -18.64
CA SER A 81 21.62 -22.59 -18.57
C SER A 81 21.74 -24.10 -18.62
N GLY A 82 21.38 -24.66 -19.76
CA GLY A 82 21.47 -26.10 -20.01
C GLY A 82 21.51 -26.37 -21.51
N ARG A 83 22.27 -25.58 -22.27
CA ARG A 83 22.55 -25.92 -23.66
C ARG A 83 23.70 -26.92 -23.67
N GLU A 84 23.29 -28.18 -23.70
CA GLU A 84 24.00 -29.37 -24.17
C GLU A 84 25.33 -29.08 -24.85
N ARG A 85 26.42 -29.53 -24.24
CA ARG A 85 27.71 -29.75 -24.90
C ARG A 85 27.94 -31.25 -25.02
N SER A 86 27.04 -31.92 -25.75
CA SER A 86 27.33 -33.23 -26.33
C SER A 86 27.71 -32.99 -27.79
N GLY A 87 28.99 -33.22 -28.12
CA GLY A 87 29.45 -33.17 -29.50
C GLY A 87 30.91 -32.73 -29.66
N SER A 88 31.72 -33.71 -30.06
CA SER A 88 32.98 -33.57 -30.84
C SER A 88 34.27 -33.29 -30.08
N ARG A 89 34.95 -34.36 -29.61
CA ARG A 89 36.00 -35.08 -30.35
C ARG A 89 36.44 -36.33 -29.58
#